data_AF-A0A3N6GVK4-F1
#
_entry.id   AF-A0A3N6GVK4-F1
#
_cell.length_a   1.000
_cell.length_b   1.000
_cell.length_c   1.000
_cell.angle_alpha   90.00
_cell.angle_beta   90.00
_cell.angle_gamma   90.00
#
_symmetry.space_group_name_H-M   'P 1'
#
loop_
_entity.id
_entity.type
_entity.pdbx_description
1 polymer ?
#
loop_
_entity_poly.entity_id
_entity_poly.type
_entity_poly.pdbx_seq_one_letter_code
_entity_poly.pdbx_strand_id
1 'polypeptide(L)'
;MAGPGDLRRGVGALEKFQSRVNTLLADLEGSAAGKSKIAAQTVSRAALSGQNACFAEADGLYTQYNRVHEALVSLSKSLGDQIEYLSLGVHAAAVGFENVDDDVRRRFYEIQARLDKEQEKAQAEKTEKPEHGSSDNQSDSGWAAE
;
A
#
# COMPACT_ATOMS: atom_id res chain seq x y z
N MET A 1 -19.37 27.92 21.25
CA MET A 1 -18.27 28.02 22.23
C MET A 1 -18.10 26.63 22.84
N ALA A 2 -17.11 25.85 22.38
CA ALA A 2 -16.82 24.54 22.96
C ALA A 2 -16.24 24.73 24.37
N GLY A 3 -16.85 24.10 25.37
CA GLY A 3 -16.46 24.27 26.77
C GLY A 3 -15.23 23.43 27.15
N PRO A 4 -14.55 23.73 28.27
CA PRO A 4 -13.39 22.97 28.76
C PRO A 4 -13.66 21.46 28.96
N GLY A 5 -14.91 21.08 29.25
CA GLY A 5 -15.33 19.68 29.35
C GLY A 5 -15.38 18.95 28.01
N ASP A 6 -15.72 19.64 26.93
CA ASP A 6 -15.75 19.08 25.57
C ASP A 6 -14.32 18.83 25.04
N LEU A 7 -13.39 19.74 25.38
CA LEU A 7 -11.97 19.57 25.06
C LEU A 7 -11.36 18.37 25.80
N ARG A 8 -11.64 18.22 27.11
CA ARG A 8 -11.18 17.05 27.88
C ARG A 8 -11.75 15.73 27.38
N ARG A 9 -13.03 15.71 26.98
CA ARG A 9 -13.66 14.54 26.35
C ARG A 9 -13.03 14.25 24.97
N GLY A 10 -12.72 15.30 24.20
CA GLY A 10 -12.06 15.20 22.90
C GLY A 10 -10.65 14.61 22.99
N VAL A 11 -9.82 15.09 23.90
CA VAL A 11 -8.46 14.55 24.14
C VAL A 11 -8.52 13.08 24.54
N GLY A 12 -9.38 12.71 25.49
CA GLY A 12 -9.53 11.31 25.88
C GLY A 12 -10.11 10.39 24.80
N ALA A 13 -10.87 10.93 23.84
CA ALA A 13 -11.32 10.18 22.66
C ALA A 13 -10.18 9.98 21.65
N LEU A 14 -9.34 11.00 21.49
CA LEU A 14 -8.20 11.00 20.58
C LEU A 14 -7.11 10.02 21.04
N GLU A 15 -6.82 9.97 22.35
CA GLU A 15 -5.91 8.97 22.96
C GLU A 15 -6.40 7.53 22.74
N LYS A 16 -7.71 7.27 22.93
CA LYS A 16 -8.30 5.95 22.66
C LYS A 16 -8.22 5.57 21.19
N PHE A 17 -8.41 6.53 20.29
CA PHE A 17 -8.26 6.31 18.86
C PHE A 17 -6.80 5.96 18.52
N GLN A 18 -5.83 6.73 19.04
CA GLN A 18 -4.41 6.45 18.88
C GLN A 18 -4.04 5.03 19.34
N SER A 19 -4.52 4.62 20.52
CA SER A 19 -4.28 3.28 21.05
C SER A 19 -4.80 2.18 20.13
N ARG A 20 -6.00 2.36 19.56
CA ARG A 20 -6.57 1.40 18.59
C ARG A 20 -5.76 1.34 17.31
N VAL A 21 -5.33 2.49 16.78
CA VAL A 21 -4.52 2.56 15.55
C VAL A 21 -3.16 1.88 15.77
N ASN A 22 -2.50 2.14 16.90
CA ASN A 22 -1.24 1.47 17.26
C ASN A 22 -1.41 -0.04 17.43
N THR A 23 -2.53 -0.48 17.98
CA THR A 23 -2.85 -1.92 18.10
C THR A 23 -2.98 -2.55 16.72
N LEU A 24 -3.69 -1.91 15.79
CA LEU A 24 -3.82 -2.39 14.41
C LEU A 24 -2.47 -2.46 13.69
N LEU A 25 -1.58 -1.47 13.90
CA LEU A 25 -0.23 -1.49 13.34
C LEU A 25 0.57 -2.68 13.88
N ALA A 26 0.53 -2.89 15.20
CA ALA A 26 1.22 -3.99 15.86
C ALA A 26 0.67 -5.36 15.40
N ASP A 27 -0.65 -5.47 15.27
CA ASP A 27 -1.31 -6.69 14.78
C ASP A 27 -0.93 -6.97 13.32
N LEU A 28 -0.90 -5.95 12.47
CA LEU A 28 -0.49 -6.09 11.06
C LEU A 28 0.97 -6.56 10.97
N GLU A 29 1.91 -5.89 11.65
CA GLU A 29 3.33 -6.26 11.69
C GLU A 29 3.56 -7.64 12.33
N GLY A 30 2.78 -7.99 13.36
CA GLY A 30 2.82 -9.27 14.05
C GLY A 30 2.20 -10.42 13.26
N SER A 31 1.26 -10.14 12.36
CA SER A 31 0.59 -11.14 11.54
C SER A 31 1.50 -11.75 10.48
N ALA A 32 1.07 -12.84 9.85
CA ALA A 32 1.74 -13.39 8.66
C ALA A 32 1.80 -12.39 7.50
N ALA A 33 0.92 -11.37 7.52
CA ALA A 33 0.87 -10.31 6.53
C ALA A 33 1.83 -9.14 6.83
N GLY A 34 2.59 -9.17 7.93
CA GLY A 34 3.56 -8.11 8.25
C GLY A 34 4.59 -7.97 7.14
N LYS A 35 4.95 -6.72 6.79
CA LYS A 35 5.81 -6.41 5.63
C LYS A 35 7.10 -7.23 5.59
N SER A 36 7.75 -7.41 6.75
CA SER A 36 8.97 -8.22 6.87
C SER A 36 8.71 -9.72 6.72
N LYS A 37 7.57 -10.22 7.20
CA LYS A 37 7.21 -11.64 7.11
C LYS A 37 6.79 -12.03 5.70
N ILE A 38 5.96 -11.21 5.04
CA ILE A 38 5.64 -11.43 3.62
C ILE A 38 6.93 -11.34 2.81
N ALA A 39 7.78 -10.31 2.99
CA ALA A 39 9.01 -10.18 2.22
C ALA A 39 9.99 -11.36 2.41
N ALA A 40 9.92 -12.07 3.53
CA ALA A 40 10.73 -13.27 3.78
C ALA A 40 10.17 -14.53 3.09
N GLN A 41 8.89 -14.56 2.69
CA GLN A 41 8.26 -15.68 2.01
C GLN A 41 8.65 -15.75 0.53
N THR A 42 9.92 -16.04 0.27
CA THR A 42 10.42 -16.21 -1.10
C THR A 42 10.41 -17.68 -1.50
N VAL A 43 9.99 -17.97 -2.72
CA VAL A 43 10.06 -19.30 -3.32
C VAL A 43 11.12 -19.24 -4.41
N SER A 44 12.10 -20.14 -4.38
CA SER A 44 13.11 -20.20 -5.44
C SER A 44 12.53 -20.89 -6.69
N ARG A 45 12.96 -20.47 -7.88
CA ARG A 45 12.57 -21.15 -9.14
C ARG A 45 12.90 -22.64 -9.11
N ALA A 46 14.02 -23.00 -8.47
CA ALA A 46 14.45 -24.38 -8.30
C ALA A 46 13.59 -25.19 -7.31
N ALA A 47 12.70 -24.56 -6.53
CA ALA A 47 11.71 -25.27 -5.73
C ALA A 47 10.47 -25.67 -6.55
N LEU A 48 10.24 -24.99 -7.68
CA LEU A 48 9.11 -25.23 -8.59
C LEU A 48 9.48 -26.17 -9.75
N SER A 49 10.75 -26.52 -9.89
CA SER A 49 11.27 -27.47 -10.87
C SER A 49 12.15 -28.50 -10.16
N GLY A 50 12.11 -29.76 -10.59
CA GLY A 50 13.06 -30.77 -10.07
C GLY A 50 14.51 -30.38 -10.42
N GLN A 51 15.47 -30.83 -9.61
CA GLN A 51 16.90 -30.67 -9.93
C GLN A 51 17.16 -31.22 -11.35
N ASN A 52 17.65 -30.35 -12.25
CA ASN A 52 17.94 -30.65 -13.65
C ASN A 52 16.75 -30.89 -14.61
N ALA A 53 15.53 -30.49 -14.26
CA ALA A 53 14.39 -30.53 -15.20
C ALA A 53 14.00 -29.12 -15.67
N CYS A 54 14.08 -28.86 -16.98
CA CYS A 54 13.58 -27.62 -17.56
C CYS A 54 12.07 -27.75 -17.82
N PHE A 55 11.26 -27.39 -16.82
CA PHE A 55 9.80 -27.35 -16.95
C PHE A 55 9.38 -25.89 -17.19
N ALA A 56 9.01 -25.56 -18.43
CA ALA A 56 8.71 -24.19 -18.84
C ALA A 56 7.49 -23.61 -18.09
N GLU A 57 6.54 -24.46 -17.71
CA GLU A 57 5.36 -24.07 -16.94
C GLU A 57 5.72 -23.67 -15.50
N ALA A 58 6.84 -24.16 -14.95
CA ALA A 58 7.36 -23.67 -13.66
C ALA A 58 7.84 -22.21 -13.75
N ASP A 59 8.34 -21.77 -14.90
CA ASP A 59 8.72 -20.36 -15.11
C ASP A 59 7.50 -19.45 -15.09
N GLY A 60 6.40 -19.89 -15.70
CA GLY A 60 5.11 -19.20 -15.66
C GLY A 60 4.59 -19.06 -14.23
N LEU A 61 4.56 -20.17 -13.48
CA LEU A 61 4.13 -20.17 -12.08
C LEU A 61 5.03 -19.30 -11.19
N TYR A 62 6.35 -19.39 -11.35
CA TYR A 62 7.33 -18.56 -10.63
C TYR A 62 7.09 -17.07 -10.88
N THR A 63 6.85 -16.69 -12.14
CA THR A 63 6.58 -15.30 -12.53
C THR A 63 5.30 -14.78 -11.88
N GLN A 64 4.21 -15.57 -11.92
CA GLN A 64 2.95 -15.16 -11.29
C GLN A 64 3.06 -15.10 -9.76
N TYR A 65 3.76 -16.06 -9.15
CA TYR A 65 4.03 -16.04 -7.72
C TYR A 65 4.74 -14.75 -7.31
N ASN A 66 5.85 -14.41 -7.99
CA ASN A 66 6.62 -13.20 -7.67
C ASN A 66 5.79 -11.93 -7.86
N ARG A 67 4.97 -11.86 -8.91
CA ARG A 67 4.07 -10.73 -9.13
C ARG A 67 3.10 -10.53 -7.96
N VAL A 68 2.46 -11.61 -7.50
CA VAL A 68 1.53 -11.55 -6.37
C VAL A 68 2.28 -11.23 -5.07
N HIS A 69 3.43 -11.86 -4.86
CA HIS A 69 4.28 -11.63 -3.70
C HIS A 69 4.70 -10.16 -3.61
N GLU A 70 5.22 -9.57 -4.69
CA GLU A 70 5.59 -8.15 -4.76
C GLU A 70 4.41 -7.23 -4.48
N ALA A 71 3.24 -7.53 -5.06
CA ALA A 71 2.02 -6.77 -4.81
C ALA A 71 1.59 -6.82 -3.33
N LEU A 72 1.69 -8.00 -2.69
CA LEU A 72 1.37 -8.18 -1.28
C LEU A 72 2.37 -7.46 -0.36
N VAL A 73 3.67 -7.53 -0.68
CA VAL A 73 4.71 -6.79 0.06
C VAL A 73 4.47 -5.28 -0.04
N SER A 74 4.18 -4.77 -1.24
CA SER A 74 3.88 -3.35 -1.43
C SER A 74 2.64 -2.92 -0.67
N LEU A 75 1.57 -3.72 -0.76
CA LEU A 75 0.31 -3.43 -0.06
C LEU A 75 0.48 -3.40 1.46
N SER A 76 1.14 -4.41 2.04
CA SER A 76 1.40 -4.46 3.47
C SER A 76 2.23 -3.28 3.96
N LYS A 77 3.25 -2.90 3.18
CA LYS A 77 4.08 -1.73 3.47
C LYS A 77 3.27 -0.43 3.44
N SER A 78 2.49 -0.19 2.38
CA SER A 78 1.67 1.01 2.24
C SER A 78 0.62 1.12 3.35
N LEU A 79 -0.03 0.00 3.69
CA LEU A 79 -1.00 -0.05 4.77
C LEU A 79 -0.35 0.26 6.13
N GLY A 80 0.82 -0.30 6.41
CA GLY A 80 1.58 0.00 7.62
C GLY A 80 1.94 1.49 7.71
N ASP A 81 2.41 2.08 6.62
CA ASP A 81 2.75 3.51 6.54
C ASP A 81 1.52 4.40 6.79
N GLN A 82 0.36 4.07 6.21
CA GLN A 82 -0.88 4.82 6.41
C GLN A 82 -1.35 4.77 7.87
N ILE A 83 -1.27 3.61 8.51
CA ILE A 83 -1.65 3.45 9.93
C ILE A 83 -0.67 4.20 10.84
N GLU A 84 0.63 4.14 10.56
CA GLU A 84 1.66 4.89 11.31
C GLU A 84 1.47 6.41 11.16
N TYR A 85 1.22 6.90 9.93
CA TYR A 85 0.91 8.30 9.65
C TYR A 85 -0.31 8.79 10.44
N LEU A 86 -1.40 8.00 10.46
CA LEU A 86 -2.60 8.31 11.24
C LEU A 86 -2.29 8.39 12.74
N SER A 87 -1.51 7.44 13.27
CA SER A 87 -1.14 7.44 14.69
C SER A 87 -0.34 8.69 15.08
N LEU A 88 0.65 9.07 14.26
CA LEU A 88 1.49 10.24 14.47
C LEU A 88 0.67 11.54 14.39
N GLY A 89 -0.22 11.67 13.40
CA GLY A 89 -1.08 12.85 13.26
C GLY A 89 -2.06 13.03 14.42
N VAL A 90 -2.63 11.93 14.92
CA VAL A 90 -3.51 11.91 16.10
C VAL A 90 -2.73 12.29 17.36
N HIS A 91 -1.52 11.74 17.51
CA HIS A 91 -0.65 12.09 18.63
C HIS A 91 -0.32 13.59 18.62
N ALA A 92 0.07 14.12 17.46
CA ALA A 92 0.38 15.53 17.31
C ALA A 92 -0.82 16.46 17.60
N ALA A 93 -2.03 16.02 17.26
CA ALA A 93 -3.26 16.74 17.60
C ALA A 93 -3.62 16.67 19.10
N ALA A 94 -3.20 15.62 19.81
CA ALA A 94 -3.48 15.43 21.24
C ALA A 94 -2.56 16.27 22.15
N VAL A 95 -1.25 16.29 21.87
CA VAL A 95 -0.24 17.03 22.66
C VAL A 95 0.03 18.45 22.15
N GLY A 96 -0.48 18.78 20.95
CA GLY A 96 -0.21 20.04 20.26
C GLY A 96 1.10 19.95 19.48
N PHE A 97 1.08 20.31 18.20
CA PHE A 97 2.20 20.08 17.26
C PHE A 97 3.53 20.71 17.72
N GLU A 98 3.49 21.83 18.45
CA GLU A 98 4.68 22.49 19.03
C GLU A 98 5.32 21.70 20.18
N ASN A 99 4.55 20.86 20.86
CA ASN A 99 4.97 20.04 22.00
C ASN A 99 5.37 18.61 21.59
N VAL A 100 5.35 18.32 20.28
CA VAL A 100 5.72 17.01 19.73
C VAL A 100 7.24 16.92 19.60
N ASP A 101 7.79 15.82 20.10
CA ASP A 101 9.21 15.49 19.98
C ASP A 101 9.69 15.60 18.52
N ASP A 102 10.92 16.10 18.33
CA ASP A 102 11.52 16.26 17.00
C ASP A 102 11.56 14.94 16.23
N ASP A 103 11.70 13.80 16.91
CA ASP A 103 11.69 12.47 16.30
C ASP A 103 10.34 12.11 15.67
N VAL A 104 9.24 12.41 16.38
CA VAL A 104 7.88 12.17 15.89
C VAL A 104 7.59 13.07 14.69
N ARG A 105 8.01 14.34 14.74
CA ARG A 105 7.88 15.27 13.59
C ARG A 105 8.68 14.78 12.39
N ARG A 106 9.94 14.37 12.59
CA ARG A 106 10.77 13.77 11.53
C ARG A 106 10.08 12.55 10.93
N ARG A 107 9.62 11.63 11.76
CA ARG A 107 9.00 10.38 11.32
C ARG A 107 7.71 10.62 10.52
N PHE A 108 6.91 11.59 10.96
CA PHE A 108 5.71 12.02 10.24
C PHE A 108 6.03 12.48 8.81
N TYR A 109 7.02 13.37 8.65
CA TYR A 109 7.43 13.86 7.33
C TYR A 109 8.06 12.77 6.46
N GLU A 110 8.84 11.86 7.05
CA GLU A 110 9.40 10.71 6.34
C GLU A 110 8.31 9.82 5.72
N ILE A 111 7.27 9.53 6.50
CA ILE A 111 6.16 8.68 6.03
C ILE A 111 5.29 9.43 5.04
N GLN A 112 5.03 10.71 5.28
CA GLN A 112 4.29 11.56 4.34
C GLN A 112 4.96 11.57 2.96
N ALA A 113 6.27 11.84 2.90
CA ALA A 113 7.02 11.86 1.66
C ALA A 113 7.01 10.49 0.93
N ARG A 114 7.01 9.38 1.69
CA ARG A 114 6.91 8.03 1.12
C ARG A 114 5.53 7.78 0.52
N LEU A 115 4.46 8.18 1.20
CA LEU A 115 3.08 8.02 0.72
C LEU A 115 2.82 8.88 -0.53
N ASP A 116 3.30 10.12 -0.54
CA ASP A 116 3.17 11.03 -1.68
C ASP A 116 3.86 10.43 -2.92
N LYS A 117 5.08 9.93 -2.75
CA LYS A 117 5.82 9.26 -3.84
C LYS A 117 5.12 8.00 -4.35
N GLU A 118 4.46 7.24 -3.47
CA GLU A 118 3.69 6.07 -3.87
C GLU A 118 2.44 6.46 -4.68
N GLN A 119 1.75 7.54 -4.27
CA GLN A 119 0.62 8.09 -5.01
C GLN A 119 1.03 8.61 -6.40
N GLU A 120 2.13 9.35 -6.49
CA GLU A 120 2.66 9.84 -7.76
C GLU A 120 2.97 8.70 -8.72
N LYS A 121 3.63 7.64 -8.24
CA LYS A 121 3.90 6.44 -9.05
C LYS A 121 2.62 5.76 -9.52
N ALA A 122 1.64 5.59 -8.63
CA ALA A 122 0.37 4.98 -8.97
C ALA A 122 -0.44 5.83 -9.97
N GLN A 123 -0.25 7.15 -9.99
CA GLN A 123 -0.85 8.04 -10.97
C GLN A 123 -0.13 7.97 -12.32
N ALA A 124 1.21 7.96 -12.32
CA ALA A 124 2.01 7.82 -13.54
C ALA A 124 1.69 6.50 -14.29
N GLU A 125 1.59 5.38 -13.57
CA GLU A 125 1.23 4.07 -14.15
C GLU A 125 -0.18 4.04 -14.76
N LYS A 126 -1.10 4.90 -14.30
CA LYS A 126 -2.45 5.03 -14.86
C LYS A 126 -2.47 5.87 -16.13
N THR A 127 -1.61 6.88 -16.23
CA THR A 127 -1.51 7.76 -17.41
C THR A 127 -0.72 7.11 -18.55
N GLU A 128 0.19 6.18 -18.26
CA GLU A 128 1.03 5.51 -19.26
C GLU A 128 0.40 4.27 -19.93
N LYS A 129 -0.76 3.78 -19.48
CA LYS A 129 -1.49 2.72 -20.20
C LYS A 129 -2.30 3.34 -21.35
N PRO A 130 -1.97 3.10 -22.63
CA PRO A 130 -2.87 3.47 -23.71
C PRO A 130 -4.12 2.61 -23.61
N GLU A 131 -5.28 3.27 -23.63
CA GLU A 131 -6.57 2.63 -23.86
C GLU A 131 -6.53 1.87 -25.19
N HIS A 132 -6.38 0.56 -25.12
CA HIS A 132 -6.65 -0.30 -26.27
C HIS A 132 -8.16 -0.57 -26.29
N GLY A 133 -8.90 0.34 -26.92
CA GLY A 133 -10.35 0.28 -27.02
C GLY A 133 -10.89 1.09 -28.19
N SER A 134 -11.11 0.39 -29.32
CA SER A 134 -11.93 0.78 -30.48
C SER A 134 -11.55 2.03 -31.27
N SER A 135 -10.76 1.80 -32.32
CA SER A 135 -10.99 2.45 -33.61
C SER A 135 -10.90 1.39 -34.71
N ASP A 136 -11.95 0.57 -34.81
CA ASP A 136 -12.21 -0.17 -36.05
C ASP A 136 -12.99 0.76 -36.97
N ASN A 137 -12.22 1.51 -37.77
CA ASN A 137 -12.75 2.29 -38.88
C ASN A 137 -12.91 1.39 -40.11
N GLN A 138 -14.12 1.40 -40.67
CA GLN A 138 -14.48 1.16 -42.08
C GLN A 138 -13.83 -0.03 -42.81
N SER A 139 -14.66 -1.02 -43.09
CA SER A 139 -14.69 -1.66 -44.42
C SER A 139 -16.08 -2.24 -44.69
N ASP A 140 -16.97 -1.41 -45.22
CA ASP A 140 -18.04 -1.92 -46.09
C ASP A 140 -18.19 -0.99 -47.29
N SER A 141 -17.30 -1.22 -48.24
CA SER A 141 -17.42 -0.74 -49.61
C SER A 141 -17.62 -1.96 -50.50
N GLY A 142 -18.85 -2.14 -50.98
CA GLY A 142 -19.12 -2.62 -52.33
C GLY A 142 -19.48 -4.09 -52.49
N TRP A 143 -20.79 -4.38 -52.52
CA TRP A 143 -21.34 -5.38 -53.43
C TRP A 143 -22.57 -4.82 -54.14
N ALA A 144 -22.42 -4.63 -55.45
CA ALA A 144 -23.48 -4.35 -56.40
C ALA A 144 -23.99 -5.68 -56.97
N ALA A 145 -25.27 -5.94 -56.76
CA ALA A 145 -26.19 -6.81 -57.51
C ALA A 145 -27.57 -6.43 -56.93
N GLU A 146 -28.60 -6.04 -57.68
CA GLU A 146 -29.09 -6.47 -58.99
C GLU A 146 -29.81 -5.31 -59.72
#